data_AF-A0A350QST5-F1
#
_entry.id   AF-A0A350QST5-F1
#
_cell.length_a   1.000
_cell.length_b   1.000
_cell.length_c   1.000
_cell.angle_alpha   90.00
_cell.angle_beta   90.00
_cell.angle_gamma   90.00
#
_symmetry.space_group_name_H-M   'P 1'
#
loop_
_entity.id
_entity.type
_entity.pdbx_description
1 polymer ?
#
loop_
_entity_poly.entity_id
_entity_poly.type
_entity_poly.pdbx_seq_one_letter_code
_entity_poly.pdbx_strand_id
1 'polypeptide(L)'
;MSVARRPATLCGMPLETLEEKVAMVWFLAARAMAVADGNPETARQAAGGLYAQAILGISEDDCLSIKSGALLDEMTLLDCLGMLRELPREYGERIMTGVIMIAYANRSMHPLEVRWASTLASSLELSEDDFQRICVNARVMSSMLDAQSQAETPSEPLDRDPESIT
;
A
#
# COMPACT_ATOMS: atom_id res chain seq x y z
N MET A 1 33.56 18.90 9.18
CA MET A 1 32.78 18.35 10.31
C MET A 1 32.03 17.14 9.80
N SER A 2 32.51 15.94 10.11
CA SER A 2 31.95 14.67 9.63
C SER A 2 30.86 14.24 10.60
N VAL A 3 29.60 14.25 10.16
CA VAL A 3 28.49 13.70 10.93
C VAL A 3 28.57 12.19 10.76
N ALA A 4 29.05 11.51 11.79
CA ALA A 4 29.01 10.06 11.86
C ALA A 4 27.54 9.59 11.77
N ARG A 5 27.17 9.00 10.62
CA ARG A 5 25.95 8.20 10.51
C ARG A 5 26.10 7.03 11.47
N ARG A 6 25.43 7.10 12.62
CA ARG A 6 25.15 5.89 13.40
C ARG A 6 24.34 4.95 12.49
N PRO A 7 24.69 3.67 12.37
CA PRO A 7 23.73 2.70 11.87
C PRO A 7 22.51 2.78 12.79
N ALA A 8 21.31 2.84 12.21
CA ALA A 8 20.09 2.67 12.97
C ALA A 8 20.17 1.28 13.61
N THR A 9 20.55 1.23 14.88
CA THR A 9 20.49 0.02 15.68
C THR A 9 19.01 -0.28 15.83
N LEU A 10 18.48 -1.15 14.97
CA LEU A 10 17.17 -1.78 15.11
C LEU A 10 17.19 -2.54 16.45
N CYS A 11 16.82 -1.84 17.52
CA CYS A 11 16.90 -2.33 18.88
C CYS A 11 15.56 -2.97 19.24
N GLY A 12 15.53 -4.31 19.24
CA GLY A 12 14.78 -5.03 20.26
C GLY A 12 13.44 -5.65 19.89
N MET A 13 13.31 -6.29 18.72
CA MET A 13 12.66 -7.60 18.53
C MET A 13 13.13 -8.12 17.16
N PRO A 14 13.58 -9.38 17.02
CA PRO A 14 14.02 -9.87 15.73
C PRO A 14 12.74 -10.08 14.91
N LEU A 15 12.57 -9.36 13.80
CA LEU A 15 11.73 -9.89 12.73
C LEU A 15 12.47 -11.15 12.26
N GLU A 16 12.00 -12.31 12.70
CA GLU A 16 12.72 -13.58 12.59
C GLU A 16 12.58 -14.14 11.17
N THR A 17 11.48 -13.81 10.49
CA THR A 17 11.18 -14.30 9.15
C THR A 17 11.23 -13.18 8.10
N LEU A 18 11.42 -13.57 6.85
CA LEU A 18 11.31 -12.66 5.71
C LEU A 18 9.88 -12.12 5.57
N GLU A 19 8.89 -12.96 5.86
CA GLU A 19 7.47 -12.64 5.74
C GLU A 19 7.07 -11.51 6.71
N GLU A 20 7.51 -11.58 7.97
CA GLU A 20 7.31 -10.53 8.96
C GLU A 20 7.95 -9.20 8.53
N LYS A 21 9.16 -9.26 7.95
CA LYS A 21 9.83 -8.05 7.42
C LYS A 21 9.07 -7.46 6.26
N VAL A 22 8.65 -8.28 5.29
CA VAL A 22 7.87 -7.83 4.13
C VAL A 22 6.56 -7.19 4.57
N ALA A 23 5.85 -7.83 5.51
CA ALA A 23 4.58 -7.34 6.01
C ALA A 23 4.73 -6.04 6.83
N MET A 24 5.78 -5.93 7.65
CA MET A 24 6.10 -4.68 8.36
C MET A 24 6.37 -3.53 7.39
N VAL A 25 7.25 -3.74 6.39
CA VAL A 25 7.55 -2.72 5.37
C VAL A 25 6.31 -2.35 4.59
N TRP A 26 5.49 -3.33 4.22
CA TRP A 26 4.21 -3.11 3.55
C TRP A 26 3.31 -2.16 4.36
N PHE A 27 3.03 -2.47 5.63
CA PHE A 27 2.10 -1.66 6.42
C PHE A 27 2.63 -0.25 6.69
N LEU A 28 3.93 -0.10 6.91
CA LEU A 28 4.55 1.23 7.06
C LEU A 28 4.42 2.05 5.77
N ALA A 29 4.73 1.43 4.61
CA ALA A 29 4.66 2.11 3.32
C ALA A 29 3.22 2.43 2.89
N ALA A 30 2.29 1.52 3.13
CA ALA A 30 0.87 1.67 2.85
C ALA A 30 0.22 2.74 3.74
N ARG A 31 0.53 2.75 5.05
CA ARG A 31 0.05 3.78 5.99
C ARG A 31 0.52 5.17 5.56
N ALA A 32 1.81 5.30 5.23
CA ALA A 32 2.37 6.57 4.77
C ALA A 32 1.69 7.06 3.48
N MET A 33 1.41 6.16 2.54
CA MET A 33 0.69 6.50 1.31
C MET A 33 -0.75 6.94 1.59
N ALA A 34 -1.50 6.18 2.38
CA ALA A 34 -2.92 6.43 2.65
C ALA A 34 -3.20 7.76 3.36
N VAL A 35 -2.20 8.38 3.99
CA VAL A 35 -2.31 9.68 4.66
C VAL A 35 -1.48 10.78 3.99
N ALA A 36 -0.79 10.47 2.89
CA ALA A 36 0.16 11.39 2.26
C ALA A 36 -0.52 12.65 1.72
N ASP A 37 -1.76 12.55 1.27
CA ASP A 37 -2.57 13.69 0.79
C ASP A 37 -3.23 14.50 1.93
N GLY A 38 -3.02 14.10 3.19
CA GLY A 38 -3.61 14.74 4.37
C GLY A 38 -5.09 14.39 4.62
N ASN A 39 -5.68 13.48 3.84
CA ASN A 39 -7.05 13.02 4.02
C ASN A 39 -7.09 11.51 4.34
N PRO A 40 -7.06 11.13 5.63
CA PRO A 40 -7.07 9.73 6.03
C PRO A 40 -8.44 9.10 5.75
N GLU A 41 -8.63 8.63 4.53
CA GLU A 41 -9.84 7.95 4.12
C GLU A 41 -9.80 6.50 4.64
N THR A 42 -10.77 6.14 5.48
CA THR A 42 -10.85 4.84 6.17
C THR A 42 -10.83 3.67 5.18
N ALA A 43 -11.39 3.88 3.98
CA ALA A 43 -11.37 2.92 2.88
C ALA A 43 -9.94 2.62 2.37
N ARG A 44 -9.06 3.62 2.28
CA ARG A 44 -7.66 3.43 1.85
C ARG A 44 -6.83 2.66 2.89
N GLN A 45 -7.13 2.88 4.17
CA GLN A 45 -6.51 2.13 5.27
C GLN A 45 -7.00 0.67 5.33
N ALA A 46 -8.27 0.42 5.03
CA ALA A 46 -8.85 -0.92 4.94
C ALA A 46 -8.31 -1.71 3.73
N ALA A 47 -8.13 -1.06 2.58
CA ALA A 47 -7.55 -1.66 1.37
C ALA A 47 -6.13 -2.19 1.58
N GLY A 48 -5.39 -1.64 2.54
CA GLY A 48 -4.04 -2.10 2.90
C GLY A 48 -3.97 -3.57 3.34
N GLY A 49 -5.04 -4.13 3.93
CA GLY A 49 -5.09 -5.56 4.25
C GLY A 49 -5.36 -6.45 3.02
N LEU A 50 -6.36 -6.07 2.22
CA LEU A 50 -6.74 -6.78 1.00
C LEU A 50 -5.58 -6.85 -0.01
N TYR A 51 -4.85 -5.75 -0.19
CA TYR A 51 -3.70 -5.69 -1.08
C TYR A 51 -2.50 -6.45 -0.52
N ALA A 52 -2.33 -6.52 0.81
CA ALA A 52 -1.29 -7.35 1.42
C ALA A 52 -1.44 -8.82 1.01
N GLN A 53 -2.66 -9.34 1.08
CA GLN A 53 -2.94 -10.72 0.70
C GLN A 53 -2.81 -10.91 -0.82
N ALA A 54 -3.42 -10.04 -1.62
CA ALA A 54 -3.47 -10.19 -3.07
C ALA A 54 -2.10 -10.02 -3.76
N ILE A 55 -1.22 -9.17 -3.21
CA ILE A 55 0.05 -8.79 -3.86
C ILE A 55 1.25 -9.47 -3.21
N LEU A 56 1.19 -9.67 -1.89
CA LEU A 56 2.32 -10.20 -1.11
C LEU A 56 2.04 -11.61 -0.56
N GLY A 57 0.81 -12.10 -0.63
CA GLY A 57 0.44 -13.41 -0.11
C GLY A 57 0.43 -13.48 1.42
N ILE A 58 0.40 -12.34 2.10
CA ILE A 58 0.40 -12.27 3.57
C ILE A 58 -0.98 -12.72 4.07
N SER A 59 -1.02 -13.62 5.06
CA SER A 59 -2.27 -14.09 5.63
C SER A 59 -3.00 -12.99 6.40
N GLU A 60 -4.31 -13.11 6.58
CA GLU A 60 -5.09 -12.15 7.37
C GLU A 60 -4.63 -12.12 8.84
N ASP A 61 -4.29 -13.28 9.40
CA ASP A 61 -3.79 -13.41 10.77
C ASP A 61 -2.45 -12.68 10.97
N ASP A 62 -1.53 -12.79 10.00
CA ASP A 62 -0.25 -12.06 10.02
C ASP A 62 -0.45 -10.56 9.84
N CYS A 63 -1.45 -10.16 9.04
CA CYS A 63 -1.82 -8.76 8.91
C CYS A 63 -2.31 -8.18 10.24
N LEU A 64 -3.13 -8.93 10.97
CA LEU A 64 -3.67 -8.51 12.27
C LEU A 64 -2.58 -8.48 13.35
N SER A 65 -1.70 -9.48 13.40
CA SER A 65 -0.62 -9.56 14.38
C SER A 65 0.32 -8.35 14.27
N ILE A 66 0.70 -7.96 13.06
CA ILE A 66 1.60 -6.83 12.82
C ILE A 66 0.92 -5.49 13.08
N LYS A 67 -0.35 -5.31 12.67
CA LYS A 67 -1.10 -4.07 12.94
C LYS A 67 -1.38 -3.85 14.43
N SER A 68 -1.53 -4.93 15.20
CA SER A 68 -1.78 -4.88 16.65
C SER A 68 -0.51 -4.74 17.49
N GLY A 69 0.67 -4.90 16.87
CA GLY A 69 1.96 -4.81 17.55
C GLY A 69 2.42 -3.37 17.77
N ALA A 70 2.88 -3.07 18.99
CA ALA A 70 3.46 -1.77 19.37
C ALA A 70 4.64 -1.34 18.46
N LEU A 71 5.33 -2.32 17.86
CA LEU A 71 6.47 -2.10 16.98
C LEU A 71 6.11 -1.23 15.75
N LEU A 72 4.92 -1.39 15.19
CA LEU A 72 4.51 -0.62 14.00
C LEU A 72 4.29 0.88 14.31
N ASP A 73 3.95 1.20 15.56
CA ASP A 73 3.74 2.58 16.02
C ASP A 73 5.04 3.29 16.38
N GLU A 74 6.07 2.54 16.77
CA GLU A 74 7.40 3.08 17.09
C GLU A 74 8.29 3.29 15.86
N MET A 75 7.99 2.61 14.76
CA MET A 75 8.78 2.64 13.52
C MET A 75 8.59 3.93 12.73
N THR A 76 9.71 4.49 12.25
CA THR A 76 9.72 5.71 11.44
C THR A 76 9.69 5.42 9.93
N LEU A 77 9.42 6.45 9.13
CA LEU A 77 9.57 6.36 7.66
C LEU A 77 11.01 6.03 7.24
N LEU A 78 12.02 6.45 8.03
CA LEU A 78 13.41 6.13 7.73
C LEU A 78 13.70 4.64 7.96
N ASP A 79 13.13 4.05 9.00
CA ASP A 79 13.23 2.61 9.26
C ASP A 79 12.56 1.81 8.13
N CYS A 80 11.38 2.26 7.68
CA CYS A 80 10.72 1.69 6.51
C CYS A 80 11.62 1.68 5.26
N LEU A 81 12.29 2.80 4.95
CA LEU A 81 13.19 2.89 3.78
C LEU A 81 14.47 2.06 3.97
N GLY A 82 14.98 1.97 5.19
CA GLY A 82 16.12 1.13 5.54
C GLY A 82 15.80 -0.35 5.32
N MET A 83 14.69 -0.81 5.88
CA MET A 83 14.22 -2.20 5.72
C MET A 83 13.89 -2.53 4.28
N LEU A 84 13.26 -1.61 3.53
CA LEU A 84 12.91 -1.82 2.12
C LEU A 84 14.14 -2.12 1.25
N ARG A 85 15.29 -1.49 1.55
CA ARG A 85 16.57 -1.74 0.85
C ARG A 85 17.15 -3.12 1.10
N GLU A 86 16.81 -3.72 2.23
CA GLU A 86 17.31 -5.04 2.62
C GLU A 86 16.46 -6.18 2.06
N LEU A 87 15.25 -5.87 1.57
CA LEU A 87 14.38 -6.87 0.95
C LEU A 87 14.90 -7.28 -0.43
N PRO A 88 14.68 -8.55 -0.85
CA PRO A 88 14.88 -8.93 -2.23
C PRO A 88 14.05 -8.03 -3.16
N ARG A 89 14.65 -7.59 -4.26
CA ARG A 89 14.08 -6.63 -5.20
C ARG A 89 12.64 -6.95 -5.59
N GLU A 90 12.33 -8.22 -5.83
CA GLU A 90 10.99 -8.67 -6.19
C GLU A 90 9.93 -8.30 -5.15
N TYR A 91 10.22 -8.45 -3.85
CA TYR A 91 9.31 -8.01 -2.80
C TYR A 91 9.16 -6.49 -2.76
N GLY A 92 10.26 -5.76 -2.98
CA GLY A 92 10.24 -4.30 -3.08
C GLY A 92 9.33 -3.81 -4.22
N GLU A 93 9.43 -4.40 -5.40
CA GLU A 93 8.59 -4.06 -6.56
C GLU A 93 7.11 -4.39 -6.32
N ARG A 94 6.81 -5.52 -5.67
CA ARG A 94 5.45 -5.89 -5.27
C ARG A 94 4.87 -4.91 -4.25
N ILE A 95 5.63 -4.55 -3.21
CA ILE A 95 5.23 -3.53 -2.23
C ILE A 95 4.96 -2.21 -2.95
N MET A 96 5.85 -1.78 -3.85
CA MET A 96 5.69 -0.54 -4.60
C MET A 96 4.41 -0.55 -5.46
N THR A 97 4.13 -1.67 -6.12
CA THR A 97 2.91 -1.85 -6.92
C THR A 97 1.66 -1.64 -6.05
N GLY A 98 1.56 -2.32 -4.91
CA GLY A 98 0.41 -2.20 -4.02
C GLY A 98 0.27 -0.82 -3.39
N VAL A 99 1.39 -0.19 -3.01
CA VAL A 99 1.40 1.18 -2.49
C VAL A 99 0.86 2.17 -3.53
N ILE A 100 1.23 2.02 -4.81
CA ILE A 100 0.69 2.86 -5.88
C ILE A 100 -0.80 2.59 -6.12
N MET A 101 -1.26 1.34 -5.99
CA MET A 101 -2.70 1.02 -6.08
C MET A 101 -3.52 1.77 -5.03
N ILE A 102 -2.99 1.95 -3.82
CA ILE A 102 -3.66 2.75 -2.77
C ILE A 102 -3.82 4.21 -3.23
N ALA A 103 -2.78 4.81 -3.81
CA ALA A 103 -2.86 6.17 -4.35
C ALA A 103 -3.85 6.28 -5.53
N TYR A 104 -4.05 5.21 -6.29
CA TYR A 104 -5.02 5.15 -7.38
C TYR A 104 -6.46 4.88 -6.95
N ALA A 105 -6.75 4.69 -5.66
CA ALA A 105 -8.12 4.48 -5.17
C ALA A 105 -9.09 5.58 -5.66
N ASN A 106 -8.60 6.83 -5.78
CA ASN A 106 -9.38 7.96 -6.29
C ASN A 106 -9.02 8.36 -7.74
N ARG A 107 -8.42 7.45 -8.50
CA ARG A 107 -8.05 7.58 -9.93
C ARG A 107 -7.06 8.70 -10.26
N SER A 108 -6.49 9.35 -9.25
CA SER A 108 -5.46 10.38 -9.38
C SER A 108 -4.51 10.33 -8.20
N MET A 109 -3.22 10.53 -8.44
CA MET A 109 -2.25 10.70 -7.35
C MET A 109 -2.05 12.18 -7.02
N HIS A 110 -2.10 12.49 -5.74
CA HIS A 110 -1.72 13.79 -5.18
C HIS A 110 -0.18 13.98 -5.23
N PRO A 111 0.35 15.21 -5.36
CA PRO A 111 1.80 15.44 -5.40
C PRO A 111 2.60 14.83 -4.24
N LEU A 112 2.00 14.74 -3.04
CA LEU A 112 2.65 14.11 -1.88
C LEU A 112 2.70 12.58 -1.99
N GLU A 113 1.69 11.95 -2.59
CA GLU A 113 1.69 10.52 -2.90
C GLU A 113 2.75 10.20 -3.97
N VAL A 114 2.84 11.04 -5.01
CA VAL A 114 3.90 10.95 -6.02
C VAL A 114 5.27 11.06 -5.37
N ARG A 115 5.48 12.04 -4.49
CA ARG A 115 6.74 12.21 -3.76
C ARG A 115 7.08 11.00 -2.91
N TRP A 116 6.10 10.40 -2.23
CA TRP A 116 6.31 9.18 -1.46
C TRP A 116 6.69 8.00 -2.36
N ALA A 117 5.96 7.78 -3.46
CA ALA A 117 6.28 6.74 -4.43
C ALA A 117 7.69 6.90 -5.03
N SER A 118 8.09 8.12 -5.38
CA SER A 118 9.45 8.39 -5.87
C SER A 118 10.53 8.12 -4.81
N THR A 119 10.23 8.36 -3.53
CA THR A 119 11.16 8.10 -2.42
C THR A 119 11.38 6.60 -2.21
N LEU A 120 10.30 5.81 -2.31
CA LEU A 120 10.36 4.35 -2.26
C LEU A 120 11.13 3.78 -3.47
N ALA A 121 10.80 4.25 -4.69
CA ALA A 121 11.48 3.85 -5.91
C ALA A 121 12.98 4.14 -5.88
N SER A 122 13.36 5.32 -5.35
CA SER A 122 14.77 5.68 -5.16
C SER A 122 15.47 4.77 -4.16
N SER A 123 14.76 4.31 -3.12
CA SER A 123 15.34 3.39 -2.14
C SER A 123 15.50 1.98 -2.69
N LEU A 124 14.71 1.60 -3.69
CA LEU A 124 14.84 0.34 -4.42
C LEU A 124 15.79 0.42 -5.62
N GLU A 125 16.43 1.58 -5.85
CA GLU A 125 17.30 1.83 -7.01
C GLU A 125 16.62 1.52 -8.35
N LEU A 126 15.32 1.78 -8.44
CA LEU A 126 14.56 1.55 -9.67
C LEU A 126 14.96 2.54 -10.76
N SER A 127 15.06 2.04 -11.98
CA SER A 127 15.13 2.88 -13.17
C SER A 127 13.82 3.62 -13.41
N GLU A 128 13.85 4.71 -14.18
CA GLU A 128 12.63 5.41 -14.60
C GLU A 128 11.66 4.49 -15.35
N ASP A 129 12.19 3.62 -16.22
CA ASP A 129 11.40 2.64 -16.99
C ASP A 129 10.73 1.61 -16.07
N ASP A 130 11.45 1.09 -15.08
CA ASP A 130 10.87 0.16 -14.10
C ASP A 130 9.78 0.85 -13.26
N PHE A 131 10.03 2.07 -12.81
CA PHE A 131 9.04 2.84 -12.06
C PHE A 131 7.78 3.13 -12.87
N GLN A 132 7.93 3.53 -14.15
CA GLN A 132 6.80 3.72 -15.06
C GLN A 132 6.02 2.42 -15.29
N ARG A 133 6.70 1.29 -15.50
CA ARG A 133 6.06 -0.02 -15.65
C ARG A 133 5.22 -0.38 -14.42
N ILE A 134 5.76 -0.16 -13.22
CA ILE A 134 5.04 -0.39 -11.97
C ILE A 134 3.81 0.52 -11.88
N CYS A 135 3.94 1.81 -12.23
CA CYS A 135 2.82 2.75 -12.19
C CYS A 135 1.69 2.36 -13.15
N VAL A 136 2.02 1.88 -14.35
CA VAL A 136 1.03 1.39 -15.33
C VAL A 136 0.35 0.13 -14.82
N ASN A 137 1.12 -0.85 -14.32
CA ASN A 137 0.58 -2.09 -13.78
C ASN A 137 -0.38 -1.84 -12.61
N ALA A 138 0.04 -1.00 -11.65
CA ALA A 138 -0.78 -0.64 -10.51
C ALA A 138 -2.09 0.04 -10.93
N ARG A 139 -2.06 0.90 -11.95
CA ARG A 139 -3.28 1.54 -12.49
C ARG A 139 -4.26 0.52 -13.07
N VAL A 140 -3.76 -0.44 -13.84
CA VAL A 140 -4.56 -1.51 -14.44
C VAL A 140 -5.15 -2.42 -13.35
N MET A 141 -4.36 -2.80 -12.36
CA MET A 141 -4.82 -3.64 -11.25
C MET A 141 -5.88 -2.93 -10.41
N SER A 142 -5.68 -1.64 -10.11
CA SER A 142 -6.65 -0.84 -9.36
C SER A 142 -7.99 -0.73 -10.10
N SER A 143 -7.99 -0.55 -11.43
CA SER A 143 -9.25 -0.44 -12.19
C SER A 143 -10.03 -1.75 -12.26
N MET A 144 -9.36 -2.91 -12.21
CA MET A 144 -10.01 -4.22 -12.16
C MET A 144 -10.78 -4.45 -10.86
N LEU A 145 -10.24 -3.97 -9.73
CA LEU A 145 -10.86 -4.10 -8.41
C LEU A 145 -12.09 -3.20 -8.25
N ASP A 146 -12.05 -2.00 -8.82
CA ASP A 146 -13.20 -1.09 -8.81
C ASP A 146 -14.36 -1.61 -9.68
N ALA A 147 -14.06 -2.27 -10.80
CA ALA A 147 -15.09 -2.85 -11.67
C ALA A 147 -15.89 -3.95 -10.94
N GLN A 148 -15.25 -4.68 -10.03
CA GLN A 148 -15.93 -5.66 -9.17
C GLN A 148 -16.80 -4.96 -8.11
N SER A 149 -16.30 -3.90 -7.48
CA SER A 149 -17.06 -3.12 -6.49
C SER A 149 -18.31 -2.45 -7.07
N GLN A 150 -18.27 -2.03 -8.35
CA GLN A 150 -19.44 -1.44 -9.03
C GLN A 150 -20.44 -2.47 -9.56
N ALA A 151 -20.03 -3.73 -9.76
CA ALA A 151 -20.93 -4.80 -10.18
C ALA A 151 -21.83 -5.32 -9.04
N GLU A 152 -21.48 -5.05 -7.79
CA GLU A 152 -22.22 -5.49 -6.60
C GLU A 152 -23.28 -4.50 -6.11
N THR A 153 -23.37 -3.29 -6.66
CA THR A 153 -24.55 -2.44 -6.46
C THR A 153 -25.72 -3.01 -7.26
N PRO A 154 -26.78 -3.56 -6.62
CA PRO A 154 -27.98 -3.91 -7.35
C PRO A 154 -28.55 -2.59 -7.85
N SER A 155 -28.54 -2.39 -9.16
CA SER A 155 -29.37 -1.39 -9.81
C SER A 155 -30.79 -1.58 -9.25
N GLU A 156 -31.27 -0.57 -8.52
CA GLU A 156 -32.64 -0.55 -7.99
C GLU A 156 -33.61 -0.98 -9.09
N PRO A 157 -34.59 -1.85 -8.77
CA PRO A 157 -35.55 -2.27 -9.76
C PRO A 157 -36.31 -1.03 -10.23
N LEU A 158 -36.22 -0.75 -11.52
CA LEU A 158 -37.14 0.15 -12.20
C LEU A 158 -38.55 -0.37 -11.96
N ASP A 159 -39.27 0.26 -11.02
CA ASP A 159 -40.71 0.13 -10.90
C ASP A 159 -41.34 0.60 -12.22
N ARG A 160 -41.60 -0.37 -13.09
CA ARG A 160 -42.57 -0.28 -14.18
C ARG A 160 -43.70 -1.23 -13.80
N ASP A 161 -44.82 -0.68 -13.37
CA ASP A 161 -46.07 -0.48 -14.15
C ASP A 161 -47.16 -1.37 -13.49
N PRO A 162 -48.47 -1.30 -13.79
CA PRO A 162 -49.32 -0.25 -14.38
C PRO A 162 -50.68 -0.07 -13.60
N GLU A 163 -51.66 0.64 -14.19
CA GLU A 163 -53.10 0.70 -13.83
C GLU A 163 -53.50 1.68 -12.69
N SER A 164 -54.52 2.53 -12.80
CA SER A 164 -55.77 2.40 -13.55
C SER A 164 -56.37 3.77 -13.90
N ILE A 165 -56.93 3.82 -15.10
CA ILE A 165 -57.93 4.77 -15.54
C ILE A 165 -59.15 4.62 -14.62
N THR A 166 -59.58 5.70 -13.95
CA THR A 166 -61.00 6.03 -13.77
C THR A 166 -61.19 7.51 -13.46
#